data_AF-A0A949CU31-F1
#
_entry.id   AF-A0A949CU31-F1
#
_cell.length_a   1.000
_cell.length_b   1.000
_cell.length_c   1.000
_cell.angle_alpha   90.00
_cell.angle_beta   90.00
_cell.angle_gamma   90.00
#
_symmetry.space_group_name_H-M   'P 1'
#
loop_
_entity.id
_entity.type
_entity.pdbx_description
1 polymer ?
#
loop_
_entity_poly.entity_id
_entity_poly.type
_entity_poly.pdbx_seq_one_letter_code
_entity_poly.pdbx_strand_id
1 'polypeptide(L)' 'MNSSQLFAMTALMETYGGTFVSSISQALRYADPVNRQKLLDAFPDLVEKYGPNSQFMKPKELMEV' A
#
# COMPACT_ATOMS: atom_id res chain seq x y z
N MET A 1 -6.60 3.89 -7.34
CA MET A 1 -5.64 4.30 -6.28
C MET A 1 -4.68 5.32 -6.88
N ASN A 2 -4.56 6.50 -6.28
CA ASN A 2 -3.58 7.50 -6.72
C ASN A 2 -2.21 7.30 -6.05
N SER A 3 -1.18 8.03 -6.49
CA SER A 3 0.19 7.87 -5.99
C SER A 3 0.31 8.11 -4.49
N SER A 4 -0.42 9.10 -3.93
CA SER A 4 -0.39 9.41 -2.50
C SER A 4 -1.02 8.30 -1.66
N GLN A 5 -2.16 7.76 -2.10
CA GLN A 5 -2.82 6.61 -1.48
C GLN A 5 -1.95 5.35 -1.52
N LEU A 6 -1.26 5.12 -2.64
CA LEU A 6 -0.33 4.01 -2.76
C LEU A 6 0.85 4.18 -1.80
N PHE A 7 1.42 5.39 -1.72
CA PHE A 7 2.52 5.69 -0.81
C PHE A 7 2.11 5.46 0.66
N ALA A 8 0.97 6.00 1.08
CA ALA A 8 0.43 5.81 2.42
C ALA A 8 0.17 4.33 2.71
N MET A 9 -0.45 3.60 1.78
CA MET A 9 -0.65 2.16 1.91
C MET A 9 0.68 1.41 2.11
N THR A 10 1.68 1.68 1.28
CA THR A 10 2.99 1.03 1.39
C THR A 10 3.71 1.36 2.71
N ALA A 11 3.51 2.56 3.27
CA ALA A 11 4.03 2.93 4.58
C ALA A 11 3.32 2.18 5.72
N LEU A 12 2.00 2.00 5.64
CA LEU A 12 1.23 1.19 6.58
C LEU A 12 1.62 -0.29 6.50
N MET A 13 1.87 -0.81 5.30
CA MET A 13 2.40 -2.15 5.07
C MET A 13 3.78 -2.35 5.71
N GLU A 14 4.66 -1.34 5.65
CA GLU A 14 5.99 -1.39 6.29
C GLU A 14 5.91 -1.31 7.82
N THR A 15 4.97 -0.52 8.34
CA THR A 15 4.85 -0.23 9.78
C THR A 15 4.10 -1.32 10.54
N TYR A 16 3.01 -1.83 9.96
CA TYR A 16 2.09 -2.76 10.62
C TYR A 16 2.08 -4.16 9.98
N GLY A 17 2.81 -4.36 8.90
CA GLY A 17 3.02 -5.66 8.28
C GLY A 17 4.20 -6.43 8.90
N GLY A 18 4.23 -7.73 8.65
CA GLY A 18 5.43 -8.55 8.84
C GLY A 18 6.33 -8.52 7.60
N THR A 19 7.47 -9.21 7.66
CA THR A 19 8.50 -9.21 6.60
C THR A 19 7.95 -9.42 5.19
N PHE A 20 7.00 -10.35 5.02
CA PHE A 20 6.38 -10.59 3.71
C PHE A 20 5.65 -9.36 3.17
N VAL A 21 4.82 -8.73 4.00
CA VAL A 21 4.03 -7.54 3.62
C VAL A 21 4.97 -6.36 3.34
N SER A 22 6.03 -6.20 4.14
CA SER A 22 7.07 -5.18 3.90
C SER A 22 7.87 -5.44 2.61
N SER A 23 8.05 -6.69 2.18
CA SER A 23 8.66 -6.99 0.87
C SER A 23 7.74 -6.63 -0.29
N ILE A 24 6.42 -6.88 -0.15
CA ILE A 24 5.44 -6.47 -1.16
C ILE A 24 5.33 -4.96 -1.25
N SER A 25 5.39 -4.22 -0.12
CA SER A 25 5.37 -2.76 -0.16
C SER A 25 6.55 -2.19 -0.95
N GLN A 26 7.76 -2.73 -0.75
CA GLN A 26 8.92 -2.34 -1.53
C GLN A 26 8.73 -2.66 -3.01
N ALA A 27 8.25 -3.87 -3.34
CA ALA A 27 7.95 -4.24 -4.71
C ALA A 27 6.93 -3.29 -5.36
N LEU A 28 5.87 -2.89 -4.66
CA LEU A 28 4.86 -1.94 -5.14
C LEU A 28 5.44 -0.54 -5.43
N ARG A 29 6.40 -0.08 -4.61
CA ARG A 29 7.08 1.21 -4.79
C ARG A 29 7.97 1.23 -6.04
N TYR A 30 8.69 0.13 -6.33
CA TYR A 30 9.64 0.06 -7.44
C TYR A 30 9.08 -0.54 -8.74
N ALA A 31 7.96 -1.26 -8.68
CA ALA A 31 7.38 -1.86 -9.87
C ALA A 31 6.88 -0.82 -10.88
N ASP A 32 7.05 -1.13 -12.16
CA ASP A 32 6.38 -0.45 -13.26
C ASP A 32 4.84 -0.60 -13.15
N PRO A 33 4.06 0.23 -13.86
CA PRO A 33 2.60 0.21 -13.74
C PRO A 33 1.97 -1.17 -13.98
N VAL A 34 2.52 -1.97 -14.90
CA VAL A 34 1.97 -3.29 -15.25
C VAL A 34 2.22 -4.28 -14.12
N ASN A 35 3.46 -4.35 -13.62
CA ASN A 35 3.81 -5.25 -12.52
C ASN A 35 3.21 -4.80 -11.19
N ARG A 36 3.02 -3.51 -10.99
CA ARG A 36 2.27 -2.98 -9.84
C ARG A 36 0.83 -3.49 -9.85
N GLN A 37 0.16 -3.44 -11.00
CA GLN A 37 -1.21 -3.92 -11.09
C GLN A 37 -1.28 -5.43 -10.78
N LYS A 38 -0.36 -6.23 -11.31
CA LYS A 38 -0.27 -7.67 -10.98
C LYS A 38 -0.10 -7.93 -9.48
N LEU A 39 0.72 -7.13 -8.79
CA LEU A 39 0.90 -7.25 -7.35
C LEU A 39 -0.39 -6.90 -6.59
N LEU A 40 -1.11 -5.85 -7.01
CA LEU A 40 -2.38 -5.48 -6.39
C LEU A 40 -3.45 -6.55 -6.62
N ASP A 41 -3.52 -7.11 -7.83
CA ASP A 41 -4.47 -8.16 -8.19
C ASP A 41 -4.17 -9.50 -7.49
N ALA A 42 -2.89 -9.79 -7.23
CA ALA A 42 -2.47 -11.00 -6.53
C ALA A 42 -2.73 -10.95 -5.02
N PHE A 43 -2.79 -9.75 -4.42
CA PHE A 43 -2.93 -9.56 -2.98
C PHE A 43 -4.04 -8.54 -2.63
N PRO A 44 -5.30 -8.77 -3.05
CA PRO A 44 -6.40 -7.84 -2.79
C PRO A 44 -6.63 -7.62 -1.28
N ASP A 45 -6.44 -8.67 -0.47
CA ASP A 45 -6.62 -8.61 0.99
C ASP A 45 -5.66 -7.62 1.67
N LEU A 46 -4.45 -7.43 1.12
CA LEU A 46 -3.50 -6.44 1.63
C LEU A 46 -3.96 -5.02 1.31
N VAL A 47 -4.59 -4.83 0.14
CA VAL A 47 -5.17 -3.55 -0.25
C VAL A 47 -6.36 -3.20 0.64
N GLU A 48 -7.20 -4.18 0.99
CA GLU A 48 -8.29 -3.96 1.94
C GLU A 48 -7.74 -3.61 3.33
N LYS A 49 -6.74 -4.37 3.80
CA LYS A 49 -6.20 -4.23 5.15
C LYS A 49 -5.35 -2.98 5.36
N TYR A 50 -4.61 -2.52 4.36
CA TYR A 50 -3.65 -1.42 4.49
C TYR A 50 -3.93 -0.23 3.56
N GLY A 51 -4.89 -0.36 2.64
CA GLY A 51 -5.22 0.67 1.67
C GLY A 51 -6.06 1.83 2.24
N PRO A 52 -6.70 2.63 1.37
CA PRO A 52 -7.38 3.87 1.76
C PRO A 52 -8.49 3.72 2.79
N ASN A 53 -9.14 2.56 2.79
CA ASN A 53 -10.25 2.25 3.70
C ASN A 53 -9.78 1.45 4.94
N SER A 54 -8.47 1.30 5.11
CA SER A 54 -7.87 0.58 6.23
C SER A 54 -8.19 1.25 7.56
N GLN A 55 -8.38 0.43 8.60
CA GLN A 55 -8.39 0.88 10.00
C GLN A 55 -7.08 1.56 10.44
N PHE A 56 -5.97 1.32 9.73
CA PHE A 56 -4.68 1.92 10.02
C PHE A 56 -4.49 3.29 9.34
N MET A 57 -5.31 3.61 8.33
CA MET A 57 -5.19 4.87 7.62
C MET A 57 -5.78 6.00 8.47
N LYS A 58 -4.93 6.95 8.87
CA LYS A 58 -5.37 8.11 9.65
C LYS A 58 -5.79 9.24 8.71
N PRO A 59 -6.88 9.97 9.00
CA PRO A 59 -7.36 11.08 8.16
C PRO A 59 -6.30 12.16 7.87
N LYS A 60 -5.32 12.33 8.77
CA LYS A 60 -4.26 13.33 8.65
C LYS A 60 -3.30 13.05 7.49
N GLU A 61 -3.15 11.79 7.07
CA GLU A 61 -2.25 11.38 5.98
C GLU A 61 -2.83 11.62 4.57
N LEU A 62 -4.13 11.93 4.47
CA LEU A 62 -4.79 12.25 3.19
C LEU A 62 -4.71 13.75 2.82
N MET A 63 -4.34 14.62 3.77
CA MET A 63 -4.42 16.09 3.62
C MET A 63 -3.06 16.80 3.48
N GLU A 64 -1.94 16.12 3.71
CA GLU A 64 -0.60 16.72 3.61
C GLU A 64 0.14 16.21 2.36
N VAL A 65 -0.27 16.68 1.16
CA VAL A 65 0.62 16.92 -0.01
C VAL A 65 0.06 18.05 -0.86
#